data_AF-A0A820QQI6-F1
#
_entry.id   AF-A0A820QQI6-F1
#
_cell.length_a   1.000
_cell.length_b   1.000
_cell.length_c   1.000
_cell.angle_alpha   90.00
_cell.angle_beta   90.00
_cell.angle_gamma   90.00
#
_symmetry.space_group_name_H-M   'P 1'
#
loop_
_entity.id
_entity.type
_entity.pdbx_description
1 polymer ?
#
loop_
_entity_poly.entity_id
_entity_poly.type
_entity_poly.pdbx_seq_one_letter_code
_entity_poly.pdbx_strand_id
1 'polypeptide(L)'
;ECWNPLKLKYQLRNVRERLAKNLVDKGICSTEKQNFFLFDMTTHPLNDNVHKVKLIKKLQDSVLSRWPNDPRRMDRRILALIYLAHASDVLENAFTSLSDEDYEVAMKHVR
;
A
#
# COMPACT_ATOMS: atom_id res chain seq x y z
N GLU A 1 -4.33 -19.92 -0.54
CA GLU A 1 -3.43 -20.95 -1.10
C GLU A 1 -4.18 -22.26 -1.24
N CYS A 2 -4.02 -23.00 -2.36
CA CYS A 2 -4.66 -24.31 -2.53
C CYS A 2 -3.78 -25.20 -3.41
N TRP A 3 -3.60 -26.45 -2.99
CA TRP A 3 -2.80 -27.47 -3.68
C TRP A 3 -3.65 -28.28 -4.67
N ASN A 4 -4.49 -27.62 -5.46
CA ASN A 4 -5.26 -28.32 -6.50
C ASN A 4 -4.43 -28.37 -7.81
N PRO A 5 -3.97 -29.56 -8.26
CA PRO A 5 -3.09 -29.68 -9.42
C PRO A 5 -3.69 -29.12 -10.71
N LEU A 6 -5.01 -29.24 -10.89
CA LEU A 6 -5.72 -28.72 -12.07
C LEU A 6 -5.78 -27.18 -12.09
N LYS A 7 -5.59 -26.54 -10.93
CA LYS A 7 -5.67 -25.08 -10.78
C LYS A 7 -4.30 -24.41 -10.60
N LEU A 8 -3.19 -25.15 -10.67
CA LEU A 8 -1.83 -24.60 -10.50
C LEU A 8 -1.50 -23.49 -11.50
N LYS A 9 -2.10 -23.51 -12.70
CA LYS A 9 -1.88 -22.48 -13.74
C LYS A 9 -2.51 -21.12 -13.40
N TYR A 10 -3.45 -21.05 -12.46
CA TYR A 10 -4.12 -19.80 -12.07
C TYR A 10 -3.32 -18.96 -11.07
N GLN A 11 -2.24 -19.50 -10.51
CA GLN A 11 -1.38 -18.73 -9.62
C GLN A 11 -0.72 -17.59 -10.41
N LEU A 12 -0.96 -16.36 -9.98
CA LEU A 12 -0.30 -15.19 -10.55
C LEU A 12 1.19 -15.22 -10.21
N ARG A 13 2.02 -15.22 -11.25
CA ARG A 13 3.48 -15.20 -11.11
C ARG A 13 4.02 -13.78 -11.26
N ASN A 14 5.14 -13.52 -10.61
CA ASN A 14 5.91 -12.27 -10.70
C ASN A 14 5.06 -11.02 -10.42
N VAL A 15 4.15 -11.11 -9.44
CA VAL A 15 3.20 -10.02 -9.14
C VAL A 15 3.95 -8.77 -8.72
N ARG A 16 4.98 -8.90 -7.88
CA ARG A 16 5.78 -7.79 -7.37
C ARG A 16 6.50 -7.04 -8.49
N GLU A 17 7.18 -7.77 -9.37
CA GLU A 17 7.95 -7.22 -10.49
C GLU A 17 7.04 -6.53 -11.49
N ARG A 18 5.88 -7.15 -11.79
CA ARG A 18 4.87 -6.54 -12.66
C ARG A 18 4.28 -5.27 -12.05
N LEU A 19 4.03 -5.24 -10.74
CA LEU A 19 3.56 -4.03 -10.06
C LEU A 19 4.63 -2.94 -10.08
N ALA A 20 5.90 -3.27 -9.79
CA ALA A 20 7.00 -2.32 -9.83
C ALA A 20 7.16 -1.69 -11.23
N LYS A 21 7.14 -2.51 -12.30
CA LYS A 21 7.17 -2.01 -13.68
C LYS A 21 6.02 -1.05 -13.97
N ASN A 22 4.79 -1.40 -13.57
CA ASN A 22 3.64 -0.51 -13.78
C ASN A 22 3.76 0.81 -13.01
N LEU A 23 4.42 0.83 -11.85
CA LEU A 23 4.69 2.06 -11.10
C LEU A 23 5.76 2.92 -11.77
N VAL A 24 6.76 2.29 -12.40
CA VAL A 24 7.74 2.98 -13.24
C VAL A 24 7.09 3.59 -14.47
N ASP A 25 6.26 2.82 -15.18
CA ASP A 25 5.55 3.29 -16.38
C ASP A 25 4.60 4.47 -16.06
N LYS A 26 4.13 4.57 -14.81
CA LYS A 26 3.33 5.69 -14.30
C LYS A 26 4.15 6.86 -13.74
N GLY A 27 5.48 6.77 -13.76
CA GLY A 27 6.39 7.80 -13.24
C GLY A 27 6.49 7.91 -11.72
N ILE A 28 5.89 6.97 -10.97
CA ILE A 28 5.93 6.97 -9.49
C ILE A 28 7.30 6.50 -9.00
N CYS A 29 7.84 5.45 -9.64
CA CYS A 29 9.18 4.93 -9.39
C CYS A 29 10.11 5.23 -10.57
N SER A 30 11.41 5.38 -10.31
CA SER A 30 12.44 5.36 -11.36
C SER A 30 12.97 3.94 -11.56
N THR A 31 13.78 3.75 -12.60
CA THR A 31 14.55 2.51 -12.78
C THR A 31 16.02 2.86 -12.71
N GLU A 32 16.71 2.24 -11.77
CA GLU A 32 18.13 2.41 -11.56
C GLU A 32 18.85 1.06 -11.59
N LYS A 33 20.12 1.08 -11.94
CA LYS A 33 20.98 -0.10 -11.95
C LYS A 33 22.00 0.07 -10.83
N GLN A 34 21.88 -0.74 -9.79
CA GLN A 34 22.86 -0.80 -8.70
C GLN A 34 23.89 -1.87 -9.01
N ASN A 35 25.15 -1.48 -9.06
CA ASN A 35 26.25 -2.41 -9.32
C ASN A 35 26.74 -2.97 -7.97
N PHE A 36 26.65 -4.29 -7.82
CA PHE A 36 27.25 -5.03 -6.71
C PHE A 36 28.53 -5.69 -7.21
N PHE A 37 29.40 -6.12 -6.29
CA PHE A 37 30.70 -6.70 -6.63
C PHE A 37 30.62 -7.91 -7.60
N LEU A 38 29.54 -8.70 -7.54
CA LEU A 38 29.37 -9.92 -8.35
C LEU A 38 28.24 -9.85 -9.38
N PHE A 39 27.37 -8.83 -9.33
CA PHE A 39 26.21 -8.73 -10.20
C PHE A 39 25.65 -7.32 -10.18
N ASP A 40 24.82 -7.02 -11.17
CA ASP A 40 24.05 -5.79 -11.16
C ASP A 40 22.59 -6.10 -10.85
N MET A 41 21.95 -5.25 -10.05
CA MET A 41 20.56 -5.37 -9.65
C MET A 41 19.78 -4.14 -10.13
N THR A 42 18.67 -4.38 -10.81
CA THR A 42 17.71 -3.32 -11.12
C THR A 42 16.94 -2.96 -9.86
N THR A 43 16.96 -1.69 -9.48
CA THR A 43 16.20 -1.15 -8.36
C THR A 43 15.17 -0.13 -8.84
N HIS A 44 14.13 0.05 -8.03
CA HIS A 44 13.01 0.93 -8.33
C HIS A 44 12.78 1.93 -7.20
N PRO A 45 13.68 2.92 -7.00
CA PRO A 45 13.47 3.90 -5.96
C PRO A 45 12.25 4.78 -6.27
N LEU A 46 11.65 5.31 -5.21
CA LEU A 46 10.49 6.20 -5.34
C LEU A 46 10.96 7.55 -5.85
N ASN A 47 10.47 7.96 -7.02
CA ASN A 47 10.78 9.25 -7.60
C ASN A 47 9.78 10.31 -7.10
N ASP A 48 8.48 9.98 -7.13
CA ASP A 48 7.43 10.89 -6.71
C ASP A 48 6.96 10.59 -5.28
N ASN A 49 7.59 11.27 -4.32
CA ASN A 49 7.18 11.19 -2.92
C ASN A 49 5.87 11.95 -2.64
N VAL A 50 5.50 12.92 -3.48
CA VAL A 50 4.31 13.76 -3.29
C VAL A 50 3.04 12.90 -3.37
N HIS A 51 2.97 11.97 -4.32
CA HIS A 51 1.82 11.07 -4.45
C HIS A 51 1.68 10.13 -3.25
N LYS A 52 2.80 9.60 -2.73
CA LYS A 52 2.80 8.76 -1.54
C LYS A 52 2.30 9.53 -0.31
N VAL A 53 2.82 10.73 -0.07
CA VAL A 53 2.39 11.58 1.05
C VAL A 53 0.92 11.97 0.93
N LYS A 54 0.45 12.34 -0.27
CA LYS A 54 -0.99 12.63 -0.50
C LYS A 54 -1.88 11.43 -0.21
N LEU A 55 -1.46 10.22 -0.59
CA LEU A 55 -2.20 8.99 -0.32
C LEU A 55 -2.28 8.71 1.19
N ILE A 56 -1.15 8.81 1.90
CA ILE A 56 -1.08 8.61 3.36
C ILE A 56 -1.98 9.62 4.06
N LYS A 57 -1.86 10.90 3.72
CA LYS A 57 -2.70 11.96 4.31
C LYS A 57 -4.20 11.71 4.05
N LYS A 58 -4.56 11.33 2.83
CA LYS A 58 -5.95 10.99 2.50
C LYS A 58 -6.48 9.82 3.33
N LEU A 59 -5.63 8.81 3.58
CA LEU A 59 -5.99 7.67 4.43
C LEU A 59 -6.17 8.12 5.89
N GLN A 60 -5.21 8.87 6.44
CA GLN A 60 -5.27 9.42 7.80
C GLN A 60 -6.52 10.29 8.00
N ASP A 61 -6.78 11.22 7.10
CA ASP A 61 -7.96 12.10 7.12
C ASP A 61 -9.27 11.30 7.08
N SER A 62 -9.28 10.15 6.40
CA SER A 62 -10.46 9.29 6.29
C SER A 62 -10.73 8.50 7.57
N VAL A 63 -9.68 8.17 8.32
CA VAL A 63 -9.76 7.41 9.58
C VAL A 63 -9.98 8.33 10.78
N LEU A 64 -9.43 9.54 10.75
CA LEU A 64 -9.54 10.51 11.85
C LEU A 64 -10.76 11.43 11.66
N SER A 65 -10.64 12.39 10.75
CA SER A 65 -11.56 13.53 10.64
C SER A 65 -12.88 13.20 9.95
N ARG A 66 -12.92 12.13 9.15
CA ARG A 66 -14.05 11.79 8.27
C ARG A 66 -14.59 10.38 8.51
N TRP A 67 -14.32 9.79 9.66
CA TRP A 67 -14.84 8.45 9.97
C TRP A 67 -16.38 8.49 10.01
N PRO A 68 -17.07 7.80 9.09
CA PRO A 68 -18.52 7.74 9.14
C PRO A 68 -18.94 6.73 10.21
N ASN A 69 -19.98 7.08 10.98
CA ASN A 69 -20.61 6.14 11.92
C ASN A 69 -21.13 4.86 11.23
N ASP A 70 -21.37 4.91 9.91
CA ASP A 70 -21.69 3.75 9.08
C ASP A 70 -20.63 3.59 7.97
N PRO A 71 -19.83 2.50 7.97
CA PRO A 71 -18.82 2.21 6.96
C PRO A 71 -19.36 2.19 5.51
N ARG A 72 -20.66 1.91 5.32
CA ARG A 72 -21.30 1.89 3.98
C ARG A 72 -21.37 3.27 3.34
N ARG A 73 -21.23 4.34 4.13
CA ARG A 73 -21.24 5.73 3.66
C ARG A 73 -19.87 6.23 3.23
N MET A 74 -18.81 5.44 3.46
CA MET A 74 -17.46 5.76 2.99
C MET A 74 -17.33 5.49 1.49
N ASP A 75 -16.41 6.20 0.81
CA ASP A 75 -16.00 5.85 -0.55
C ASP A 75 -15.46 4.40 -0.55
N ARG A 76 -16.08 3.55 -1.38
CA ARG A 76 -15.74 2.14 -1.52
C ARG A 76 -14.26 1.90 -1.81
N ARG A 77 -13.59 2.79 -2.54
CA ARG A 77 -12.15 2.66 -2.83
C ARG A 77 -11.29 2.91 -1.60
N ILE A 78 -11.67 3.87 -0.75
CA ILE A 78 -10.95 4.19 0.48
C ILE A 78 -11.17 3.08 1.51
N LEU A 79 -12.42 2.63 1.67
CA LEU A 79 -12.73 1.52 2.56
C LEU A 79 -11.98 0.24 2.17
N ALA A 80 -11.96 -0.11 0.88
CA ALA A 80 -11.20 -1.25 0.38
C ALA A 80 -9.69 -1.09 0.61
N LEU A 81 -9.15 0.12 0.45
CA LEU A 81 -7.75 0.42 0.73
C LEU A 81 -7.41 0.21 2.21
N ILE A 82 -8.22 0.74 3.13
CA ILE A 82 -8.02 0.58 4.57
C ILE A 82 -8.09 -0.90 4.95
N TYR A 83 -9.10 -1.63 4.47
CA TYR A 83 -9.28 -3.04 4.80
C TYR A 83 -8.13 -3.91 4.27
N LEU A 84 -7.73 -3.72 3.01
CA LEU A 84 -6.62 -4.48 2.42
C LEU A 84 -5.27 -4.12 3.05
N ALA A 85 -5.04 -2.85 3.38
CA ALA A 85 -3.84 -2.41 4.07
C ALA A 85 -3.75 -2.98 5.48
N HIS A 86 -4.88 -3.07 6.20
CA HIS A 86 -4.94 -3.73 7.49
C HIS A 86 -4.68 -5.24 7.37
N ALA A 87 -5.35 -5.94 6.45
CA ALA A 87 -5.18 -7.38 6.24
C ALA A 87 -3.77 -7.77 5.73
N SER A 88 -3.02 -6.80 5.21
CA SER A 88 -1.63 -6.99 4.74
C SER A 88 -0.58 -6.47 5.73
N ASP A 89 -0.98 -6.07 6.94
CA ASP A 89 -0.12 -5.55 8.00
C ASP A 89 0.78 -4.37 7.59
N VAL A 90 0.32 -3.53 6.64
CA VAL A 90 1.06 -2.35 6.17
C VAL A 90 0.47 -1.02 6.63
N LEU A 91 -0.70 -1.06 7.28
CA LEU A 91 -1.44 0.13 7.68
C LEU A 91 -0.72 0.93 8.77
N GLU A 92 -0.07 0.26 9.72
CA GLU A 92 0.68 0.92 10.81
C GLU A 92 1.77 1.85 10.28
N ASN A 93 2.40 1.50 9.15
CA ASN A 93 3.41 2.36 8.50
C ASN A 93 2.85 3.74 8.14
N ALA A 94 1.56 3.81 7.78
CA ALA A 94 0.89 5.06 7.46
C ALA A 94 0.53 5.88 8.71
N PHE A 95 0.51 5.29 9.91
CA PHE A 95 0.20 5.97 11.16
C PHE A 95 1.44 6.45 11.92
N THR A 96 2.64 6.06 11.50
CA THR A 96 3.92 6.46 12.11
C THR A 96 4.13 7.98 12.24
N SER A 97 3.45 8.79 11.41
CA SER A 97 3.54 10.24 11.45
C SER A 97 2.44 10.91 12.29
N LEU A 98 1.55 10.15 12.92
CA LEU A 98 0.47 10.67 13.76
C LEU A 98 0.95 10.96 15.18
N SER A 99 0.21 11.80 15.90
CA SER A 99 0.37 11.95 17.35
C SER A 99 -0.13 10.69 18.08
N ASP A 100 0.31 10.48 19.32
CA ASP A 100 -0.13 9.32 20.12
C ASP A 100 -1.66 9.30 20.31
N GLU A 101 -2.28 10.48 20.50
CA GLU A 101 -3.74 10.62 20.63
C GLU A 101 -4.47 10.23 19.32
N ASP A 102 -4.00 10.75 18.18
CA ASP A 102 -4.59 10.43 16.88
C ASP A 102 -4.39 8.95 16.52
N TYR A 103 -3.26 8.37 16.91
CA TYR A 103 -2.97 6.96 16.70
C TYR A 103 -3.99 6.07 17.43
N GLU A 104 -4.29 6.35 18.69
CA GLU A 104 -5.27 5.59 19.47
C GLU A 104 -6.68 5.68 18.85
N VAL A 105 -7.09 6.87 18.42
CA VAL A 105 -8.38 7.09 17.74
C VAL A 105 -8.44 6.32 16.44
N ALA A 106 -7.38 6.38 15.62
CA ALA A 106 -7.33 5.66 14.35
C ALA A 106 -7.40 4.15 14.53
N MET A 107 -6.67 3.60 15.50
CA MET A 107 -6.69 2.17 15.81
C MET A 107 -8.05 1.71 16.34
N LYS A 108 -8.76 2.55 17.11
CA LYS A 108 -10.12 2.25 17.56
C LYS A 108 -11.12 2.14 16.40
N HIS A 109 -10.93 2.88 15.32
CA HIS A 109 -11.80 2.85 14.15
C HIS A 109 -11.55 1.68 13.22
N VAL A 110 -10.29 1.24 13.11
CA VAL A 110 -9.89 0.17 12.18
C VAL A 110 -10.05 -1.24 12.75
N ARG A 111 -10.05 -1.38 14.08
CA ARG A 111 -10.18 -2.66 14.80
C ARG A 111 -11.62 -3.14 14.87
#